data_AF-A0A974KVE5-F1
#
_entry.id   AF-A0A974KVE5-F1
#
_cell.length_a   1.000
_cell.length_b   1.000
_cell.length_c   1.000
_cell.angle_alpha   90.00
_cell.angle_beta   90.00
_cell.angle_gamma   90.00
#
_symmetry.space_group_name_H-M   'P 1'
#
loop_
_entity.id
_entity.type
_entity.pdbx_description
1 polymer ?
#
loop_
_entity_poly.entity_id
_entity_poly.type
_entity_poly.pdbx_seq_one_letter_code
_entity_poly.pdbx_strand_id
1 'polypeptide(L)' 'MNCFIQLKDDKYIEIKELTEIKCSYLHAEKVTTITGDNIDRLKISDDANYIFVGKTTVVVRGSDILFIQFM' A
#
# COMPACT_ATOMS: atom_id res chain seq x y z
N MET A 1 -10.41 -8.91 -1.76
CA MET A 1 -10.59 -7.52 -1.31
C MET A 1 -10.06 -6.61 -2.40
N ASN A 2 -10.76 -5.53 -2.72
CA ASN A 2 -10.26 -4.48 -3.60
C ASN A 2 -9.61 -3.39 -2.74
N CYS A 3 -8.59 -2.73 -3.29
CA CYS A 3 -7.87 -1.64 -2.64
C CYS A 3 -7.88 -0.42 -3.55
N PHE A 4 -8.25 0.72 -2.99
CA PHE A 4 -8.25 2.02 -3.67
C PHE A 4 -7.21 2.91 -3.00
N ILE A 5 -6.32 3.48 -3.80
CA ILE A 5 -5.30 4.42 -3.36
C ILE A 5 -5.60 5.75 -4.04
N GLN A 6 -5.91 6.77 -3.25
CA GLN A 6 -5.89 8.15 -3.74
C GLN A 6 -4.51 8.73 -3.50
N LEU A 7 -3.91 9.27 -4.56
CA LEU A 7 -2.64 9.98 -4.50
C LEU A 7 -2.88 11.48 -4.25
N LYS A 8 -1.85 12.15 -3.74
CA LYS A 8 -1.87 13.61 -3.50
C LYS A 8 -1.93 14.43 -4.78
N ASP A 9 -1.63 13.84 -5.94
CA ASP A 9 -1.75 14.47 -7.26
C ASP A 9 -3.09 14.22 -7.95
N ASP A 10 -4.14 13.92 -7.18
CA ASP A 10 -5.51 13.61 -7.61
C ASP A 10 -5.65 12.39 -8.53
N LYS A 11 -4.62 11.55 -8.63
CA LYS A 11 -4.71 10.25 -9.32
C LYS A 11 -5.32 9.20 -8.40
N TYR A 12 -6.01 8.27 -9.04
CA TYR A 12 -6.65 7.12 -8.39
C TYR A 12 -6.10 5.82 -8.94
N ILE A 13 -5.80 4.89 -8.04
CA ILE A 13 -5.33 3.56 -8.39
C ILE A 13 -6.25 2.53 -7.74
N GLU A 14 -6.83 1.65 -8.56
CA GLU A 14 -7.58 0.48 -8.11
C GLU A 14 -6.72 -0.77 -8.25
N ILE A 15 -6.53 -1.50 -7.15
CA ILE A 15 -5.95 -2.85 -7.13
C ILE A 15 -7.07 -3.84 -6.83
N LYS A 16 -7.41 -4.66 -7.83
CA LYS A 16 -8.39 -5.74 -7.70
C LYS A 16 -7.73 -6.96 -7.09
N GLU A 17 -8.48 -7.71 -6.27
CA GLU A 17 -8.02 -8.96 -5.67
C GLU A 17 -6.68 -8.80 -4.92
N LEU A 18 -6.58 -7.78 -4.07
CA LEU A 18 -5.41 -7.55 -3.22
C LEU A 18 -5.13 -8.80 -2.36
N THR A 19 -3.91 -9.29 -2.44
CA THR A 19 -3.40 -10.46 -1.70
C THR A 19 -2.46 -10.05 -0.58
N GLU A 20 -1.52 -9.14 -0.87
CA GLU A 20 -0.52 -8.67 0.09
C GLU A 20 -0.08 -7.22 -0.18
N ILE A 21 0.41 -6.57 0.86
CA ILE A 21 1.09 -5.28 0.81
C ILE A 21 2.48 -5.50 1.42
N LYS A 22 3.52 -5.15 0.68
CA LYS A 22 4.89 -5.11 1.22
C LYS A 22 5.27 -3.67 1.50
N CYS A 23 5.81 -3.41 2.68
CA CYS A 23 6.38 -2.10 3.00
C CYS A 23 7.86 -2.20 3.36
N SER A 24 8.64 -1.25 2.85
CA SER A 24 10.05 -1.05 3.22
C SER A 24 10.24 0.39 3.67
N TYR A 25 10.91 0.58 4.81
CA TYR A 25 11.27 1.90 5.31
C TYR A 25 12.68 2.22 4.85
N LEU A 26 12.95 3.47 4.49
CA LEU A 26 14.25 3.91 3.93
C LEU A 26 15.48 3.54 4.79
N HIS A 27 15.28 3.25 6.07
CA HIS A 27 16.33 2.87 7.03
C HIS A 27 16.11 1.51 7.69
N ALA A 28 15.17 0.70 7.18
CA ALA A 28 14.95 -0.65 7.67
C ALA A 28 15.40 -1.67 6.61
N GLU A 29 16.31 -2.56 6.99
CA GLU A 29 16.68 -3.72 6.15
C GLU A 29 15.51 -4.70 5.98
N LYS A 30 14.49 -4.59 6.84
CA LYS A 30 13.37 -5.53 6.90
C LYS A 30 12.18 -5.04 6.08
N VAL A 31 11.77 -5.86 5.12
CA VAL A 31 10.46 -5.75 4.46
C VAL A 31 9.41 -6.37 5.37
N THR A 32 8.32 -5.65 5.59
CA THR A 32 7.15 -6.17 6.31
C THR A 32 6.05 -6.51 5.30
N THR A 33 5.49 -7.70 5.41
CA THR A 33 4.33 -8.13 4.62
C THR A 33 3.07 -8.03 5.45
N ILE A 34 2.07 -7.35 4.90
CA ILE A 34 0.72 -7.20 5.43
C ILE A 34 -0.22 -7.96 4.50
N THR A 35 -1.07 -8.81 5.05
CA THR A 35 -2.10 -9.59 4.35
C THR A 35 -3.49 -9.15 4.83
N GLY A 36 -4.54 -9.74 4.29
CA GLY A 36 -5.91 -9.48 4.75
C GLY A 36 -6.10 -9.70 6.26
N ASP A 37 -5.39 -10.68 6.85
CA ASP A 37 -5.53 -11.06 8.26
C ASP A 37 -4.98 -10.02 9.25
N ASN A 38 -4.13 -9.10 8.78
CA ASN A 38 -3.48 -8.08 9.61
C ASN A 38 -3.49 -6.68 8.96
N ILE A 39 -4.45 -6.46 8.05
CA ILE A 39 -4.62 -5.20 7.30
C ILE A 39 -4.85 -4.01 8.24
N ASP A 40 -5.45 -4.25 9.41
CA ASP A 40 -5.68 -3.28 10.49
C ASP A 40 -4.38 -2.68 11.05
N ARG A 41 -3.25 -3.38 10.85
CA ARG A 41 -1.93 -2.93 11.29
C ARG A 41 -1.23 -2.04 10.27
N LEU A 42 -1.81 -1.84 9.09
CA LEU A 42 -1.25 -0.96 8.07
C LEU A 42 -1.24 0.48 8.59
N LYS A 43 -0.04 1.02 8.72
CA LYS A 43 0.18 2.46 8.95
C LYS A 43 0.94 3.03 7.77
N ILE A 44 0.43 4.13 7.25
CA ILE A 44 1.07 4.87 6.18
C ILE A 44 2.10 5.82 6.77
N SER A 45 3.31 5.73 6.25
CA SER A 45 4.46 6.55 6.63
C SER A 45 5.04 7.17 5.37
N ASP A 46 5.33 8.47 5.41
CA ASP A 46 5.88 9.21 4.28
C ASP A 46 7.26 8.68 3.82
N ASP A 47 7.99 8.04 4.74
CA ASP A 47 9.35 7.50 4.55
C ASP A 47 9.37 6.01 4.13
N ALA A 48 8.21 5.44 3.81
CA ALA A 48 8.08 4.05 3.37
C ALA A 48 7.72 3.95 1.89
N ASN A 49 8.18 2.88 1.25
CA ASN A 49 7.69 2.43 -0.05
C ASN A 49 6.70 1.29 0.17
N TYR A 50 5.61 1.30 -0.58
CA TYR A 50 4.56 0.28 -0.52
C TYR A 50 4.43 -0.41 -1.87
N ILE A 51 4.34 -1.73 -1.84
CA ILE A 51 4.05 -2.58 -2.98
C ILE A 51 2.73 -3.28 -2.70
N PHE A 52 1.69 -2.90 -3.43
CA PHE A 52 0.38 -3.53 -3.37
C PHE A 52 0.31 -4.61 -4.43
N VAL A 53 0.06 -5.84 -4.03
CA VAL A 53 0.01 -7.01 -4.91
C VAL A 53 -1.42 -7.51 -4.98
N GLY A 54 -1.97 -7.55 -6.19
CA GLY A 54 -3.25 -8.17 -6.50
C GLY A 54 -3.24 -8.66 -7.94
N LYS A 55 -4.34 -8.46 -8.69
CA LYS A 55 -4.37 -8.66 -10.15
C LYS A 55 -3.34 -7.79 -10.89
N THR A 56 -3.07 -6.61 -10.35
CA THR A 56 -1.99 -5.71 -10.78
C THR A 56 -1.08 -5.43 -9.59
N THR A 57 0.20 -5.21 -9.88
CA THR A 57 1.17 -4.79 -8.87
C THR A 57 1.40 -3.29 -8.99
N VAL A 58 1.25 -2.59 -7.87
CA VAL A 58 1.42 -1.12 -7.80
C VAL A 58 2.51 -0.82 -6.79
N VAL A 59 3.43 0.06 -7.17
CA VAL A 59 4.48 0.59 -6.28
C VAL A 59 4.21 2.07 -6.07
N VAL A 60 4.14 2.49 -4.82
CA VAL A 60 3.88 3.89 -4.45
C VAL A 60 4.68 4.26 -3.20
N ARG A 61 5.17 5.50 -3.16
CA ARG A 61 5.80 6.04 -1.96
C ARG A 61 4.73 6.53 -1.00
N GLY A 62 4.89 6.27 0.29
CA GLY A 62 3.92 6.69 1.29
C GLY A 62 3.66 8.20 1.28
N SER A 63 4.68 8.99 0.96
CA SER A 63 4.57 10.46 0.83
C SER A 63 3.67 10.90 -0.32
N ASP A 64 3.35 10.03 -1.28
CA ASP A 64 2.44 10.32 -2.38
C ASP A 64 1.00 9.89 -2.08
N ILE A 65 0.78 9.09 -1.03
CA ILE A 65 -0.53 8.57 -0.66
C ILE A 65 -1.31 9.63 0.12
N LEU A 66 -2.54 9.92 -0.31
CA LEU A 66 -3.48 10.73 0.45
C LEU A 66 -4.30 9.86 1.42
N PHE A 67 -4.92 8.80 0.92
CA PHE A 67 -5.54 7.76 1.74
C PHE A 67 -5.64 6.43 0.99
N ILE A 68 -5.95 5.37 1.74
CA ILE A 68 -6.22 4.03 1.23
C ILE A 68 -7.58 3.57 1.75
N GLN A 69 -8.36 2.95 0.87
CA GLN A 69 -9.64 2.35 1.20
C GLN A 69 -9.67 0.88 0.77
N PHE A 70 -10.15 0.03 1.67
CA PHE A 70 -10.34 -1.40 1.43
C PHE A 70 -11.83 -1.73 1.28
N MET A 71 -12.19 -2.56 0.30
CA MET A 71 -13.55 -3.02 0.01
C MET A 71 -13.64 -4.52 -0.24
#